data_AF-A0A1G3QRE4-F1
#
_entry.id   AF-A0A1G3QRE4-F1
#
_cell.length_a   1.000
_cell.length_b   1.000
_cell.length_c   1.000
_cell.angle_alpha   90.00
_cell.angle_beta   90.00
_cell.angle_gamma   90.00
#
_symmetry.space_group_name_H-M   'P 1'
#
loop_
_entity.id
_entity.type
_entity.pdbx_description
1 polymer ?
#
loop_
_entity_poly.entity_id
_entity_poly.type
_entity_poly.pdbx_seq_one_letter_code
_entity_poly.pdbx_strand_id
1 'polypeptide(L)'
;MEDKMKRMILVVSCCISMAVAAAAQDKGEQKYKLMSERLDQQGKELDAQISSLNTKLAGIIKKYDLLKTTGVRILPYQMTYVIGQNFIEMEKHTFIKDDIYARDITGIQVKKTKIYTDGQSISQIESQIYDQDYYSGMMNIVKIVDPSPMSEGTDDIVFTYILRGKIVLDNKKLGEIKNTTVSPIRNDLKREFLIPHLSYFEDSLLYIAEAYYKGLKDAESGMSDFLKKSLK
;
A
#
# COMPACT_ATOMS: atom_id res chain seq x y z
N MET A 1 53.85 -47.94 23.86
CA MET A 1 52.44 -47.81 24.32
C MET A 1 51.94 -46.37 24.17
N GLU A 2 52.79 -45.37 24.42
CA GLU A 2 52.50 -43.93 24.27
C GLU A 2 52.05 -43.48 22.87
N ASP A 3 52.68 -44.00 21.81
CA ASP A 3 52.47 -43.49 20.45
C ASP A 3 51.11 -43.92 19.83
N LYS A 4 50.60 -45.08 20.25
CA LYS A 4 49.23 -45.54 19.89
C LYS A 4 48.15 -44.74 20.62
N MET A 5 48.44 -44.28 21.84
CA MET A 5 47.51 -43.48 22.65
C MET A 5 47.40 -42.05 22.10
N LYS A 6 48.51 -41.44 21.69
CA LYS A 6 48.53 -40.11 21.04
C LYS A 6 47.76 -40.11 19.70
N ARG A 7 47.91 -41.16 18.89
CA ARG A 7 47.13 -41.31 17.63
C ARG A 7 45.63 -41.51 17.88
N MET A 8 45.25 -42.28 18.89
CA MET A 8 43.83 -42.50 19.21
C MET A 8 43.15 -41.22 19.73
N ILE A 9 43.84 -40.43 20.56
CA ILE A 9 43.34 -39.12 21.03
C ILE A 9 43.17 -38.14 19.87
N LEU A 10 44.08 -38.15 18.89
CA LEU A 10 44.01 -37.25 17.73
C LEU A 10 42.84 -37.60 16.79
N VAL A 11 42.56 -38.89 16.59
CA VAL A 11 41.40 -39.35 15.80
C VAL A 11 40.08 -39.00 16.50
N VAL A 12 39.99 -39.19 17.83
CA VAL A 12 38.79 -38.82 18.60
C VAL A 12 38.56 -37.30 18.58
N SER A 13 39.62 -36.51 18.69
CA SER A 13 39.55 -35.04 18.58
C SER A 13 39.07 -34.56 17.21
N CYS A 14 39.55 -35.17 16.12
CA CYS A 14 39.07 -34.90 14.75
C CYS A 14 37.60 -35.30 14.54
N CYS A 15 37.16 -36.44 15.09
CA CYS A 15 35.76 -36.87 14.97
C CYS A 15 34.80 -35.97 15.76
N ILE A 16 35.20 -35.52 16.96
CA ILE A 16 34.40 -34.58 17.76
C ILE A 16 34.29 -33.22 17.08
N SER A 17 35.39 -32.71 16.51
CA SER A 17 35.36 -31.43 15.78
C SER A 17 34.55 -31.49 14.49
N MET A 18 34.53 -32.62 13.77
CA MET A 18 33.63 -32.83 12.63
C MET A 18 32.16 -32.93 13.05
N ALA A 19 31.84 -33.61 14.15
CA ALA A 19 30.47 -33.71 14.67
C ALA A 19 29.94 -32.36 15.17
N VAL A 20 30.79 -31.54 15.81
CA VAL A 20 30.44 -30.18 16.26
C VAL A 20 30.24 -29.24 15.07
N ALA A 21 31.06 -29.35 14.01
CA ALA A 21 30.88 -28.58 12.78
C ALA A 21 29.58 -28.96 12.04
N ALA A 22 29.27 -30.26 11.93
CA ALA A 22 28.03 -30.73 11.32
C ALA A 22 26.79 -30.28 12.13
N ALA A 23 26.82 -30.39 13.46
CA ALA A 23 25.71 -29.95 14.31
C ALA A 23 25.55 -28.41 14.34
N ALA A 24 26.63 -27.64 14.15
CA ALA A 24 26.57 -26.19 14.02
C ALA A 24 26.01 -25.76 12.65
N GLN A 25 26.35 -26.49 11.59
CA GLN A 25 25.81 -26.26 10.24
C GLN A 25 24.31 -26.58 10.19
N ASP A 26 23.88 -27.71 10.76
CA ASP A 26 22.47 -28.13 10.81
C ASP A 26 21.60 -27.15 11.62
N LYS A 27 22.11 -26.64 12.75
CA LYS A 27 21.46 -25.56 13.51
C LYS A 27 21.40 -24.23 12.75
N GLY A 28 22.40 -23.93 11.93
CA GLY A 28 22.44 -22.74 11.08
C GLY A 28 21.39 -22.80 9.97
N GLU A 29 21.29 -23.92 9.27
CA GLU A 29 20.30 -24.17 8.22
C GLU A 29 18.87 -24.17 8.78
N GLN A 30 18.63 -24.81 9.92
CA GLN A 30 17.33 -24.82 10.58
C GLN A 30 16.90 -23.41 11.02
N LYS A 31 17.81 -22.60 11.59
CA LYS A 31 17.51 -21.22 11.97
C LYS A 31 17.22 -20.34 10.76
N TYR A 32 17.95 -20.52 9.66
CA TYR A 32 17.70 -19.79 8.42
C TYR A 32 16.34 -20.14 7.83
N LYS A 33 15.97 -21.43 7.83
CA LYS A 33 14.65 -21.90 7.38
C LYS A 33 13.51 -21.30 8.21
N LEU A 34 13.61 -21.32 9.53
CA LEU A 34 12.60 -20.72 10.43
C LEU A 34 12.44 -19.20 10.21
N MET A 35 13.54 -18.48 9.97
CA MET A 35 13.52 -17.05 9.65
C MET A 35 12.86 -16.77 8.29
N SER A 36 13.12 -17.62 7.29
CA SER A 36 12.49 -17.53 5.97
C SER A 36 10.98 -17.82 6.04
N GLU A 37 10.58 -18.87 6.74
CA GLU A 37 9.16 -19.22 6.94
C GLU A 37 8.40 -18.09 7.65
N ARG A 38 9.02 -17.45 8.64
CA ARG A 38 8.45 -16.28 9.32
C ARG A 38 8.28 -15.09 8.37
N LEU A 39 9.25 -14.84 7.49
CA LEU A 39 9.18 -13.77 6.50
C LEU A 39 8.04 -13.98 5.50
N ASP A 40 7.86 -15.22 5.04
CA ASP A 40 6.78 -15.58 4.13
C ASP A 40 5.41 -15.49 4.81
N GLN A 41 5.33 -15.92 6.08
CA GLN A 41 4.11 -15.79 6.88
C GLN A 41 3.72 -14.31 7.08
N GLN A 42 4.69 -13.45 7.38
CA GLN A 42 4.47 -12.00 7.44
C GLN A 42 3.99 -11.45 6.08
N GLY A 43 4.55 -11.95 4.98
CA GLY A 43 4.11 -11.57 3.63
C GLY A 43 2.63 -11.87 3.41
N LYS A 44 2.17 -13.06 3.79
CA LYS A 44 0.76 -13.48 3.67
C LYS A 44 -0.17 -12.66 4.55
N GLU A 45 0.25 -12.29 5.76
CA GLU A 45 -0.52 -11.42 6.65
C GLU A 45 -0.69 -10.02 6.06
N LEU A 46 0.35 -9.49 5.41
CA LEU A 46 0.28 -8.21 4.71
C LEU A 46 -0.62 -8.29 3.47
N ASP A 47 -0.61 -9.41 2.74
CA ASP A 47 -1.50 -9.66 1.61
C ASP A 47 -2.97 -9.68 2.04
N ALA A 48 -3.27 -10.40 3.13
CA ALA A 48 -4.60 -10.42 3.71
C ALA A 48 -5.07 -9.02 4.15
N GLN A 49 -4.17 -8.19 4.69
CA GLN A 49 -4.50 -6.81 5.04
C GLN A 49 -4.82 -5.97 3.80
N ILE A 50 -4.03 -6.07 2.74
CA ILE A 50 -4.27 -5.36 1.47
C ILE A 50 -5.62 -5.78 0.87
N SER A 51 -5.88 -7.09 0.78
CA SER A 51 -7.15 -7.62 0.27
C SER A 51 -8.36 -7.19 1.13
N SER A 52 -8.18 -7.13 2.46
CA SER A 52 -9.20 -6.61 3.37
C SER A 52 -9.52 -5.13 3.10
N LEU A 53 -8.52 -4.28 2.94
CA LEU A 53 -8.70 -2.86 2.60
C LEU A 53 -9.43 -2.69 1.26
N ASN A 54 -9.03 -3.44 0.23
CA ASN A 54 -9.69 -3.43 -1.07
C ASN A 54 -11.16 -3.86 -0.98
N THR A 55 -11.45 -4.88 -0.17
CA THR A 55 -12.83 -5.32 0.09
C THR A 55 -13.65 -4.25 0.80
N LYS A 56 -13.07 -3.53 1.77
CA LYS A 56 -13.76 -2.41 2.45
C LYS A 56 -14.03 -1.26 1.49
N LEU A 57 -13.07 -0.90 0.65
CA LEU A 57 -13.26 0.09 -0.42
C LEU A 57 -14.45 -0.29 -1.32
N ALA A 58 -14.50 -1.52 -1.80
CA ALA A 58 -15.62 -2.02 -2.60
C ALA A 58 -16.95 -1.95 -1.82
N GLY A 59 -16.92 -2.31 -0.53
CA GLY A 59 -18.05 -2.22 0.38
C GLY A 59 -18.59 -0.79 0.55
N ILE A 60 -17.72 0.21 0.68
CA ILE A 60 -18.10 1.63 0.77
C ILE A 60 -18.75 2.06 -0.54
N ILE A 61 -18.12 1.78 -1.69
CA ILE A 61 -18.64 2.12 -3.01
C ILE A 61 -20.05 1.56 -3.20
N LYS A 62 -20.24 0.29 -2.86
CA LYS A 62 -21.52 -0.41 -2.97
C LYS A 62 -22.57 0.12 -2.01
N LYS A 63 -22.22 0.30 -0.73
CA LYS A 63 -23.14 0.75 0.33
C LYS A 63 -23.74 2.12 0.02
N TYR A 64 -22.93 3.02 -0.51
CA TYR A 64 -23.31 4.41 -0.80
C TYR A 64 -23.56 4.66 -2.30
N ASP A 65 -23.71 3.60 -3.12
CA ASP A 65 -23.91 3.69 -4.59
C ASP A 65 -23.06 4.80 -5.25
N LEU A 66 -21.77 4.88 -4.86
CA LEU A 66 -20.94 6.06 -5.14
C LEU A 66 -20.74 6.29 -6.64
N LEU A 67 -20.73 5.23 -7.44
CA LEU A 67 -20.57 5.32 -8.89
C LEU A 67 -21.75 6.03 -9.58
N LYS A 68 -22.93 6.04 -8.96
CA LYS A 68 -24.12 6.75 -9.46
C LYS A 68 -24.37 8.08 -8.76
N THR A 69 -23.58 8.40 -7.75
CA THR A 69 -23.75 9.61 -6.95
C THR A 69 -23.26 10.83 -7.72
N THR A 70 -24.12 11.82 -7.91
CA THR A 70 -23.75 13.09 -8.56
C THR A 70 -23.81 14.25 -7.56
N GLY A 71 -23.05 15.31 -7.80
CA GLY A 71 -23.12 16.52 -6.97
C GLY A 71 -22.44 16.43 -5.61
N VAL A 72 -21.43 15.57 -5.45
CA VAL A 72 -20.55 15.56 -4.28
C VAL A 72 -19.81 16.90 -4.18
N ARG A 73 -20.00 17.64 -3.07
CA ARG A 73 -19.41 18.98 -2.86
C ARG A 73 -18.50 19.08 -1.65
N ILE A 74 -18.64 18.17 -0.69
CA ILE A 74 -17.84 18.18 0.54
C ILE A 74 -16.69 17.20 0.35
N LEU A 75 -15.48 17.73 0.28
CA LEU A 75 -14.25 16.97 0.09
C LEU A 75 -13.25 17.30 1.20
N PRO A 76 -12.36 16.35 1.57
CA PRO A 76 -11.21 16.66 2.41
C PRO A 76 -10.37 17.80 1.83
N TYR A 77 -9.67 18.51 2.72
CA TYR A 77 -8.75 19.57 2.31
C TYR A 77 -7.71 19.07 1.29
N GLN A 78 -7.48 19.87 0.23
CA GLN A 78 -6.54 19.58 -0.86
C GLN A 78 -6.83 18.28 -1.63
N MET A 79 -8.07 17.80 -1.62
CA MET A 79 -8.48 16.63 -2.37
C MET A 79 -9.38 17.00 -3.55
N THR A 80 -9.17 16.36 -4.69
CA THR A 80 -10.14 16.31 -5.77
C THR A 80 -10.77 14.93 -5.84
N TYR A 81 -12.01 14.89 -6.32
CA TYR A 81 -12.81 13.68 -6.44
C TYR A 81 -13.57 13.72 -7.76
N VAL A 82 -13.40 12.68 -8.56
CA VAL A 82 -14.01 12.56 -9.89
C VAL A 82 -14.65 11.19 -10.02
N ILE A 83 -15.89 11.16 -10.48
CA ILE A 83 -16.59 9.92 -10.85
C ILE A 83 -16.65 9.88 -12.37
N GLY A 84 -16.06 8.84 -12.94
CA GLY A 84 -16.19 8.49 -14.35
C GLY A 84 -17.25 7.43 -14.60
N GLN A 85 -17.35 6.96 -15.84
CA GLN A 85 -18.33 5.93 -16.21
C GLN A 85 -18.13 4.60 -15.46
N ASN A 86 -16.87 4.21 -15.24
CA ASN A 86 -16.47 2.95 -14.64
C ASN A 86 -15.33 3.10 -13.63
N PHE A 87 -15.14 4.31 -13.11
CA PHE A 87 -14.09 4.57 -12.13
C PHE A 87 -14.46 5.68 -11.15
N ILE A 88 -13.81 5.63 -9.98
CA ILE A 88 -13.75 6.72 -9.01
C ILE A 88 -12.28 7.12 -8.88
N GLU A 89 -11.99 8.40 -8.98
CA GLU A 89 -10.65 8.96 -8.89
C GLU A 89 -10.57 9.96 -7.73
N MET A 90 -9.54 9.82 -6.90
CA MET A 90 -9.20 10.71 -5.81
C MET A 90 -7.78 11.22 -5.99
N GLU A 91 -7.57 12.51 -5.80
CA GLU A 91 -6.23 13.11 -5.92
C GLU A 91 -5.97 14.05 -4.75
N LYS A 92 -4.95 13.74 -3.95
CA LYS A 92 -4.47 14.58 -2.85
C LYS A 92 -3.30 15.43 -3.31
N HIS A 93 -3.38 16.72 -3.07
CA HIS A 93 -2.29 17.66 -3.27
C HIS A 93 -1.61 17.97 -1.94
N THR A 94 -0.29 18.08 -1.93
CA THR A 94 0.49 18.46 -0.75
C THR A 94 1.58 19.41 -1.20
N PHE A 95 1.66 20.57 -0.54
CA PHE A 95 2.72 21.54 -0.78
C PHE A 95 3.93 21.17 0.07
N ILE A 96 5.08 21.01 -0.57
CA ILE A 96 6.36 20.86 0.11
C ILE A 96 6.81 22.27 0.47
N LYS A 97 7.15 22.45 1.74
CA LYS A 97 7.58 23.74 2.28
C LYS A 97 9.05 23.67 2.67
N ASP A 98 9.71 24.81 2.69
CA ASP A 98 11.09 24.92 3.14
C ASP A 98 11.25 24.41 4.60
N ASP A 99 12.32 23.67 4.86
CA ASP A 99 12.60 23.04 6.15
C ASP A 99 12.94 24.08 7.24
N ILE A 100 13.49 25.24 6.85
CA ILE A 100 14.03 26.21 7.81
C ILE A 100 12.91 27.13 8.31
N TYR A 101 12.11 27.70 7.42
CA TYR A 101 11.10 28.69 7.79
C TYR A 101 9.66 28.28 7.47
N ALA A 102 9.43 27.19 6.72
CA ALA A 102 8.12 26.70 6.28
C ALA A 102 7.19 27.77 5.65
N ARG A 103 7.79 28.86 5.16
CA ARG A 103 7.09 30.00 4.54
C ARG A 103 6.89 29.78 3.06
N ASP A 104 7.96 29.38 2.38
CA ASP A 104 7.95 29.24 0.93
C ASP A 104 7.61 27.81 0.52
N ILE A 105 6.80 27.71 -0.54
CA ILE A 105 6.48 26.44 -1.19
C ILE A 105 7.63 26.10 -2.12
N THR A 106 8.31 25.01 -1.83
CA THR A 106 9.52 24.55 -2.53
C THR A 106 9.23 23.43 -3.52
N GLY A 107 8.02 22.87 -3.47
CA GLY A 107 7.58 21.84 -4.39
C GLY A 107 6.15 21.40 -4.13
N ILE A 108 5.75 20.37 -4.88
CA ILE A 108 4.45 19.72 -4.75
C ILE A 108 4.61 18.20 -4.76
N GLN A 109 3.76 17.56 -3.98
CA GLN A 109 3.48 16.13 -4.03
C GLN A 109 2.01 15.93 -4.36
N VAL A 110 1.73 15.11 -5.35
CA VAL A 110 0.37 14.72 -5.77
C VAL A 110 0.26 13.21 -5.67
N LYS A 111 -0.71 12.72 -4.89
CA LYS A 111 -1.06 11.30 -4.81
C LYS A 111 -2.44 11.10 -5.41
N LYS A 112 -2.48 10.39 -6.52
CA LYS A 112 -3.68 10.09 -7.29
C LYS A 112 -3.97 8.60 -7.18
N THR A 113 -5.22 8.25 -6.92
CA THR A 113 -5.71 6.87 -6.94
C THR A 113 -6.98 6.81 -7.76
N LYS A 114 -7.00 5.94 -8.75
CA LYS A 114 -8.15 5.64 -9.60
C LYS A 114 -8.57 4.19 -9.38
N ILE A 115 -9.81 4.00 -8.96
CA ILE A 115 -10.43 2.72 -8.66
C ILE A 115 -11.40 2.42 -9.79
N TYR A 116 -11.11 1.40 -10.59
CA TYR A 116 -12.02 0.91 -11.62
C TYR A 116 -13.03 -0.06 -11.01
N THR A 117 -14.31 0.20 -11.23
CA THR A 117 -15.39 -0.51 -10.54
C THR A 117 -16.68 -0.49 -11.36
N ASP A 118 -17.51 -1.52 -11.17
CA ASP A 118 -18.89 -1.59 -11.65
C ASP A 118 -19.92 -1.17 -10.57
N GLY A 119 -19.44 -0.68 -9.42
CA GLY A 119 -20.23 -0.33 -8.25
C GLY A 119 -20.51 -1.51 -7.30
N GLN A 120 -20.10 -2.73 -7.65
CA GLN A 120 -20.22 -3.93 -6.80
C GLN A 120 -18.85 -4.51 -6.42
N SER A 121 -17.91 -4.50 -7.36
CA SER A 121 -16.56 -5.02 -7.22
C SER A 121 -15.53 -4.05 -7.80
N ILE A 122 -14.26 -4.23 -7.45
CA ILE A 122 -13.15 -3.45 -8.00
C ILE A 122 -12.40 -4.33 -9.00
N SER A 123 -12.22 -3.84 -10.24
CA SER A 123 -11.50 -4.58 -11.26
C SER A 123 -10.02 -4.22 -11.32
N GLN A 124 -9.66 -2.99 -10.95
CA GLN A 124 -8.28 -2.52 -11.00
C GLN A 124 -8.11 -1.29 -10.10
N ILE A 125 -6.94 -1.12 -9.49
CA ILE A 125 -6.55 0.12 -8.81
C ILE A 125 -5.27 0.64 -9.47
N GLU A 126 -5.32 1.87 -9.96
CA GLU A 126 -4.14 2.61 -10.42
C GLU A 126 -3.81 3.69 -9.41
N SER A 127 -2.56 3.74 -8.97
CA SER A 127 -2.04 4.83 -8.16
C SER A 127 -0.89 5.52 -8.87
N GLN A 128 -0.84 6.84 -8.79
CA GLN A 128 0.26 7.64 -9.26
C GLN A 128 0.70 8.61 -8.17
N ILE A 129 1.99 8.61 -7.87
CA ILE A 129 2.64 9.58 -6.99
C ILE A 129 3.52 10.43 -7.87
N TYR A 130 3.32 11.73 -7.81
CA TYR A 130 4.09 12.73 -8.53
C TYR A 130 4.70 13.68 -7.53
N ASP A 131 6.03 13.79 -7.54
CA ASP A 131 6.76 14.77 -6.73
C ASP A 131 7.54 15.69 -7.67
N GLN A 132 7.45 16.99 -7.42
CA GLN A 132 8.25 17.99 -8.11
C GLN A 132 8.84 18.97 -7.11
N ASP A 133 10.16 19.06 -7.13
CA ASP A 133 10.93 20.09 -6.43
C ASP A 133 11.24 21.24 -7.40
N TYR A 134 10.86 22.46 -7.04
CA TYR A 134 10.95 23.63 -7.91
C TYR A 134 12.37 24.19 -8.00
N TYR A 135 13.21 24.02 -6.98
CA TYR A 135 14.56 24.55 -6.97
C TYR A 135 15.53 23.68 -7.76
N SER A 136 15.48 22.37 -7.52
CA SER A 136 16.32 21.39 -8.20
C SER A 136 15.78 20.99 -9.59
N GLY A 137 14.51 21.32 -9.88
CA GLY A 137 13.79 20.83 -11.05
C GLY A 137 13.63 19.30 -11.05
N MET A 138 13.81 18.64 -9.91
CA MET A 138 13.70 17.19 -9.80
C MET A 138 12.23 16.80 -9.86
N MET A 139 11.90 15.89 -10.78
CA MET A 139 10.56 15.34 -10.95
C MET A 139 10.63 13.82 -10.80
N ASN A 140 9.80 13.27 -9.93
CA ASN A 140 9.67 11.84 -9.66
C ASN A 140 8.23 11.41 -9.93
N ILE A 141 8.05 10.31 -10.64
CA ILE A 141 6.73 9.71 -10.86
C ILE A 141 6.82 8.22 -10.52
N VAL A 142 6.00 7.78 -9.58
CA VAL A 142 5.79 6.36 -9.30
C VAL A 142 4.37 6.00 -9.73
N LYS A 143 4.24 5.01 -10.61
CA LYS A 143 2.96 4.43 -11.01
C LYS A 143 2.87 3.02 -10.45
N ILE A 144 1.72 2.71 -9.89
CA ILE A 144 1.43 1.42 -9.26
C ILE A 144 0.10 0.95 -9.83
N VAL A 145 0.08 -0.26 -10.35
CA VAL A 145 -1.13 -0.87 -10.92
C VAL A 145 -1.37 -2.18 -10.20
N ASP A 146 -2.49 -2.28 -9.49
CA ASP A 146 -3.02 -3.52 -8.97
C ASP A 146 -4.12 -4.00 -9.93
N PRO A 147 -3.84 -5.02 -10.77
CA PRO A 147 -4.79 -5.51 -11.77
C PRO A 147 -5.79 -6.52 -11.19
N SER A 148 -5.61 -6.99 -9.96
CA SER A 148 -6.51 -7.97 -9.34
C SER A 148 -6.76 -7.67 -7.85
N PRO A 149 -7.25 -6.46 -7.51
CA PRO A 149 -7.34 -5.98 -6.12
C PRO A 149 -8.27 -6.81 -5.23
N MET A 150 -9.18 -7.57 -5.84
CA MET A 150 -10.11 -8.45 -5.13
C MET A 150 -9.56 -9.88 -4.92
N SER A 151 -8.35 -10.18 -5.40
CA SER A 151 -7.69 -11.46 -5.14
C SER A 151 -6.94 -11.44 -3.80
N GLU A 152 -6.59 -12.62 -3.28
CA GLU A 152 -5.82 -12.74 -2.03
C GLU A 152 -4.32 -12.46 -2.22
N GLY A 153 -3.81 -12.59 -3.44
CA GLY A 153 -2.40 -12.39 -3.75
C GLY A 153 -2.13 -10.97 -4.25
N THR A 154 -0.93 -10.46 -4.00
CA THR A 154 -0.51 -9.11 -4.46
C THR A 154 0.72 -9.16 -5.38
N ASP A 155 1.19 -10.35 -5.73
CA ASP A 155 2.44 -10.54 -6.47
C ASP A 155 2.39 -9.97 -7.90
N ASP A 156 1.19 -9.78 -8.45
CA ASP A 156 0.92 -9.21 -9.77
C ASP A 156 0.85 -7.67 -9.77
N ILE A 157 0.88 -7.01 -8.61
CA ILE A 157 0.96 -5.54 -8.52
C ILE A 157 2.24 -5.06 -9.23
N VAL A 158 2.08 -4.09 -10.11
CA VAL A 158 3.14 -3.59 -11.00
C VAL A 158 3.60 -2.21 -10.59
N PHE A 159 4.92 -2.00 -10.49
CA PHE A 159 5.55 -0.72 -10.19
C PHE A 159 6.34 -0.19 -11.38
N THR A 160 6.13 1.08 -11.70
CA THR A 160 6.94 1.83 -12.67
C THR A 160 7.45 3.10 -12.01
N TYR A 161 8.76 3.36 -12.10
CA TYR A 161 9.40 4.55 -11.56
C TYR A 161 10.07 5.35 -12.67
N ILE A 162 9.72 6.62 -12.74
CA ILE A 162 10.23 7.60 -13.71
C ILE A 162 10.93 8.71 -12.93
N LEU A 163 12.23 8.85 -13.14
CA LEU A 163 13.07 9.89 -12.56
C LEU A 163 13.49 10.87 -13.65
N ARG A 164 13.13 12.15 -13.49
CA ARG A 164 13.46 13.22 -14.46
C ARG A 164 13.08 12.85 -15.90
N GLY A 165 11.89 12.25 -16.06
CA GLY A 165 11.38 11.80 -17.35
C GLY A 165 11.99 10.51 -17.91
N LYS A 166 12.98 9.92 -17.24
CA LYS A 166 13.59 8.64 -17.64
C LYS A 166 13.02 7.49 -16.82
N ILE A 167 12.62 6.43 -17.48
CA ILE A 167 12.14 5.21 -16.81
C ILE A 167 13.34 4.52 -16.15
N VAL A 168 13.31 4.40 -14.83
CA VAL A 168 14.35 3.73 -14.01
C VAL A 168 13.92 2.31 -13.67
N LEU A 169 12.63 2.12 -13.45
CA LEU A 169 12.01 0.82 -13.22
C LEU A 169 10.79 0.75 -14.11
N ASP A 170 10.70 -0.26 -14.96
CA ASP A 170 9.56 -0.45 -15.86
C ASP A 170 8.83 -1.73 -15.51
N ASN A 171 7.53 -1.62 -15.24
CA ASN A 171 6.62 -2.74 -15.04
C ASN A 171 7.11 -3.86 -14.11
N LYS A 172 7.77 -3.50 -13.01
CA LYS A 172 8.31 -4.48 -12.06
C LYS A 172 7.18 -5.03 -11.20
N LYS A 173 6.93 -6.34 -11.30
CA LYS A 173 5.94 -7.03 -10.45
C LYS A 173 6.42 -7.15 -9.02
N LEU A 174 5.50 -6.99 -8.06
CA LEU A 174 5.78 -7.09 -6.63
C LEU A 174 6.37 -8.46 -6.28
N GLY A 175 5.85 -9.54 -6.85
CA GLY A 175 6.34 -10.90 -6.63
C GLY A 175 7.79 -11.14 -7.06
N GLU A 176 8.31 -10.30 -7.95
CA GLU A 176 9.70 -10.35 -8.42
C GLU A 176 10.64 -9.45 -7.61
N ILE A 177 10.12 -8.70 -6.63
CA ILE A 177 10.92 -7.87 -5.73
C ILE A 177 11.54 -8.76 -4.67
N LYS A 178 12.84 -8.52 -4.40
CA LYS A 178 13.60 -9.29 -3.41
C LYS A 178 12.90 -9.27 -2.05
N ASN A 179 12.76 -10.46 -1.46
CA ASN A 179 12.23 -10.64 -0.12
C ASN A 179 13.09 -11.66 0.60
N THR A 180 14.10 -11.16 1.31
CA THR A 180 15.05 -11.99 2.06
C THR A 180 15.11 -11.50 3.50
N THR A 181 15.59 -12.34 4.41
CA THR A 181 15.71 -11.99 5.84
C THR A 181 16.58 -10.77 6.10
N VAL A 182 17.53 -10.48 5.20
CA VAL A 182 18.43 -9.32 5.28
C VAL A 182 17.93 -8.11 4.46
N SER A 183 17.00 -8.32 3.54
CA SER A 183 16.46 -7.30 2.65
C SER A 183 15.02 -7.66 2.29
N PRO A 184 14.05 -7.40 3.19
CA PRO A 184 12.65 -7.77 3.03
C PRO A 184 11.85 -6.73 2.23
N ILE A 185 12.43 -6.23 1.12
CA ILE A 185 11.93 -5.05 0.38
C ILE A 185 10.47 -5.20 -0.02
N ARG A 186 10.05 -6.40 -0.48
CA ARG A 186 8.64 -6.65 -0.83
C ARG A 186 7.72 -6.46 0.37
N ASN A 187 8.06 -7.01 1.53
CA ASN A 187 7.25 -6.84 2.75
C ASN A 187 7.29 -5.40 3.25
N ASP A 188 8.41 -4.69 3.10
CA ASP A 188 8.53 -3.28 3.46
C ASP A 188 7.64 -2.41 2.57
N LEU A 189 7.62 -2.64 1.25
CA LEU A 189 6.70 -1.96 0.33
C LEU A 189 5.23 -2.17 0.70
N LYS A 190 4.85 -3.40 1.07
CA LYS A 190 3.48 -3.70 1.52
C LYS A 190 3.15 -2.94 2.80
N ARG A 191 4.01 -3.05 3.82
CA ARG A 191 3.79 -2.52 5.17
C ARG A 191 3.88 -1.00 5.25
N GLU A 192 4.88 -0.41 4.62
CA GLU A 192 5.23 1.01 4.79
C GLU A 192 4.60 1.89 3.73
N PHE A 193 4.21 1.31 2.59
CA PHE A 193 3.61 2.06 1.50
C PHE A 193 2.18 1.58 1.16
N LEU A 194 1.99 0.36 0.66
CA LEU A 194 0.70 -0.06 0.09
C LEU A 194 -0.45 0.01 1.12
N ILE A 195 -0.24 -0.53 2.32
CA ILE A 195 -1.26 -0.54 3.38
C ILE A 195 -1.61 0.89 3.84
N PRO A 196 -0.65 1.76 4.23
CA PRO A 196 -0.95 3.14 4.59
C PRO A 196 -1.60 3.94 3.45
N HIS A 197 -1.16 3.70 2.21
CA HIS A 197 -1.71 4.34 1.03
C HIS A 197 -3.18 3.96 0.84
N LEU A 198 -3.51 2.66 0.79
CA LEU A 198 -4.89 2.18 0.64
C LEU A 198 -5.79 2.61 1.80
N SER A 199 -5.31 2.53 3.04
CA SER A 199 -6.05 2.98 4.23
C SER A 199 -6.42 4.45 4.14
N TYR A 200 -5.50 5.31 3.69
CA TYR A 200 -5.79 6.73 3.52
C TYR A 200 -6.92 7.00 2.52
N PHE A 201 -6.94 6.26 1.40
CA PHE A 201 -8.01 6.39 0.40
C PHE A 201 -9.32 5.80 0.88
N GLU A 202 -9.30 4.71 1.65
CA GLU A 202 -10.49 4.15 2.30
C GLU A 202 -11.14 5.19 3.21
N ASP A 203 -10.37 5.78 4.13
CA ASP A 203 -10.85 6.78 5.07
C ASP A 203 -11.40 8.03 4.34
N SER A 204 -10.70 8.47 3.30
CA SER A 204 -11.10 9.63 2.50
C SER A 204 -12.41 9.37 1.74
N LEU A 205 -12.55 8.18 1.14
CA LEU A 205 -13.75 7.78 0.42
C LEU A 205 -14.94 7.66 1.37
N LEU A 206 -14.75 7.07 2.54
CA LEU A 206 -15.78 6.96 3.58
C LEU A 206 -16.23 8.34 4.04
N TYR A 207 -15.29 9.25 4.33
CA TYR A 207 -15.60 10.62 4.73
C TYR A 207 -16.46 11.34 3.68
N ILE A 208 -16.05 11.25 2.41
CA ILE A 208 -16.79 11.88 1.29
C ILE A 208 -18.22 11.31 1.22
N ALA A 209 -18.36 9.99 1.30
CA ALA A 209 -19.64 9.31 1.25
C ALA A 209 -20.56 9.76 2.40
N GLU A 210 -20.06 9.71 3.64
CA GLU A 210 -20.85 10.07 4.82
C GLU A 210 -21.24 11.55 4.84
N ALA A 211 -20.32 12.45 4.47
CA ALA A 211 -20.59 13.88 4.41
C ALA A 211 -21.68 14.20 3.38
N TYR A 212 -21.63 13.58 2.20
CA TYR A 212 -22.65 13.76 1.17
C TYR A 212 -24.03 13.26 1.62
N TYR A 213 -24.13 12.02 2.10
CA TYR A 213 -25.41 11.43 2.50
C TYR A 213 -26.02 12.10 3.74
N LYS A 214 -25.19 12.55 4.68
CA LYS A 214 -25.66 13.37 5.80
C LYS A 214 -26.21 14.71 5.30
N GLY A 215 -25.51 15.38 4.38
CA GLY A 215 -25.96 16.63 3.79
C GLY A 215 -27.32 16.52 3.09
N LEU A 216 -27.57 15.42 2.38
CA LEU A 216 -28.88 15.15 1.78
C LEU A 216 -29.98 15.02 2.84
N LYS A 217 -29.73 14.20 3.87
CA LYS A 217 -30.71 13.98 4.94
C LYS A 217 -31.05 15.27 5.69
N ASP A 218 -30.05 16.09 5.98
CA ASP A 218 -30.25 17.38 6.67
C ASP A 218 -31.05 18.36 5.79
N ALA A 219 -30.80 18.37 4.48
CA ALA A 219 -31.56 19.18 3.52
C ALA A 219 -33.03 18.75 3.42
N GLU A 220 -33.30 17.43 3.36
CA GLU A 220 -34.66 16.88 3.36
C GLU A 220 -35.42 17.20 4.64
N SER A 221 -34.75 17.08 5.80
CA SER A 221 -35.33 17.46 7.09
C SER A 221 -35.69 18.95 7.13
N GLY A 222 -34.78 19.82 6.68
CA GLY A 222 -35.02 21.25 6.61
C GLY A 222 -36.20 21.61 5.69
N MET A 223 -36.31 20.95 4.54
CA MET A 223 -37.46 21.10 3.63
C MET A 223 -38.77 20.65 4.27
N SER A 224 -38.79 19.48 4.91
CA SER A 224 -39.96 18.98 5.64
C SER A 224 -40.42 19.97 6.71
N ASP A 225 -39.49 20.52 7.49
CA ASP A 225 -39.80 21.48 8.55
C ASP A 225 -40.30 22.81 8.01
N PHE A 226 -39.76 23.27 6.88
CA PHE A 226 -40.26 24.44 6.16
C PHE A 226 -41.71 24.23 5.70
N LEU A 227 -42.02 23.11 5.06
CA LEU A 227 -43.37 22.79 4.57
C LEU A 227 -44.38 22.66 5.71
N LYS A 228 -44.00 22.06 6.85
CA LYS A 228 -44.86 22.00 8.04
C LYS A 228 -45.17 23.38 8.61
N LYS A 229 -44.21 24.32 8.53
CA LYS A 229 -44.42 25.70 8.97
C LYS A 229 -45.32 26.49 8.02
N SER A 230 -45.27 26.24 6.71
CA SER A 230 -46.11 26.96 5.72
C SER A 230 -47.59 26.58 5.73
N LEU A 231 -47.97 25.52 6.44
CA LEU A 231 -49.38 25.11 6.62
C LEU A 231 -50.06 25.82 7.81
N LYS A 232 -49.33 26.67 8.54
CA LYS A 232 -49.85 27.54 9.60
C LYS A 232 -49.98 28.97 9.08
#